data_AF-A0A352FPB1-F1
#
_entry.id   AF-A0A352FPB1-F1
#
_cell.length_a   1.000
_cell.length_b   1.000
_cell.length_c   1.000
_cell.angle_alpha   90.00
_cell.angle_beta   90.00
_cell.angle_gamma   90.00
#
_symmetry.space_group_name_H-M   'P 1'
#
loop_
_entity.id
_entity.type
_entity.pdbx_description
1 polymer ?
#
loop_
_entity_poly.entity_id
_entity_poly.type
_entity_poly.pdbx_seq_one_letter_code
_entity_poly.pdbx_strand_id
1 'polypeptide(L)' 'MQSIDDLANVISGLESSEQQALLDKIARLNFQKGLHALSEKYRARLAHQNQLNSPPQQVWIELHRIREVIAEHDYPA' A
#
# COMPACT_ATOMS: atom_id res chain seq x y z
N MET A 1 5.64 -23.07 -10.25
CA MET A 1 5.72 -21.60 -10.28
C MET A 1 5.10 -21.20 -11.60
N GLN A 2 3.90 -20.61 -11.62
CA GLN A 2 3.32 -20.13 -12.88
C GLN A 2 4.22 -19.01 -13.43
N SER A 3 4.52 -19.05 -14.73
CA SER A 3 5.30 -17.97 -15.35
C SER A 3 4.46 -16.69 -15.41
N ILE A 4 5.12 -15.53 -15.52
CA ILE A 4 4.42 -14.25 -15.67
C ILE A 4 3.53 -14.28 -16.93
N ASP A 5 3.94 -15.01 -17.97
CA ASP A 5 3.21 -15.17 -19.22
C ASP A 5 1.93 -16.02 -19.05
N ASP A 6 1.98 -17.09 -18.24
CA ASP A 6 0.80 -17.88 -17.91
C ASP A 6 -0.24 -17.04 -17.17
N LEU A 7 0.23 -16.18 -16.26
CA LEU A 7 -0.62 -15.27 -15.50
C LEU A 7 -1.24 -14.18 -16.38
N ALA A 8 -0.46 -13.64 -17.32
CA ALA A 8 -0.95 -12.66 -18.30
C ALA A 8 -2.05 -13.27 -19.19
N ASN A 9 -1.86 -14.50 -19.67
CA ASN A 9 -2.87 -15.21 -20.47
C ASN A 9 -4.16 -15.44 -19.68
N VAL A 10 -4.06 -15.89 -18.44
CA VAL A 10 -5.24 -16.08 -17.56
C VAL A 10 -5.99 -14.75 -17.35
N ILE A 11 -5.28 -13.67 -17.08
CA ILE A 11 -5.91 -12.34 -16.86
C ILE A 11 -6.56 -11.82 -18.14
N SER A 12 -5.91 -11.99 -19.30
CA SER A 12 -6.45 -11.55 -20.59
C SER A 12 -7.71 -12.31 -21.02
N GLY A 13 -7.93 -13.52 -20.47
CA GLY A 13 -9.13 -14.31 -20.69
C GLY A 13 -10.31 -13.95 -19.78
N LEU A 14 -10.12 -13.09 -18.78
CA LEU A 14 -11.18 -12.62 -17.89
C LEU A 14 -12.04 -11.56 -18.57
N GLU A 15 -13.30 -11.46 -18.17
CA GLU A 15 -14.16 -10.35 -18.58
C GLU A 15 -13.67 -9.01 -18.01
N SER A 16 -14.00 -7.90 -18.65
CA SER A 16 -13.56 -6.56 -18.22
C SER A 16 -13.92 -6.24 -16.76
N SER A 17 -15.07 -6.73 -16.28
CA SER A 17 -15.51 -6.56 -14.89
C SER A 17 -14.62 -7.30 -13.90
N GLU A 18 -14.18 -8.51 -14.26
CA GLU A 18 -13.29 -9.36 -13.46
C GLU A 18 -11.85 -8.83 -13.46
N GLN A 19 -11.39 -8.31 -14.60
CA GLN A 19 -10.10 -7.61 -14.69
C GLN A 19 -10.08 -6.38 -13.79
N GLN A 20 -11.16 -5.57 -13.81
CA GLN A 20 -11.27 -4.41 -12.93
C GLN A 20 -11.28 -4.80 -11.45
N ALA A 21 -12.05 -5.83 -11.07
CA ALA A 21 -12.07 -6.33 -9.70
C ALA A 21 -10.69 -6.83 -9.24
N LEU A 22 -9.93 -7.45 -10.15
CA LEU A 22 -8.57 -7.89 -9.88
C LEU A 22 -7.62 -6.68 -9.70
N LEU A 23 -7.71 -5.67 -10.55
CA LEU A 23 -6.94 -4.43 -10.43
C LEU A 23 -7.23 -3.73 -9.10
N ASP A 24 -8.49 -3.61 -8.71
CA ASP A 24 -8.90 -3.01 -7.43
C ASP A 24 -8.33 -3.80 -6.25
N LYS A 25 -8.36 -5.14 -6.33
CA LYS A 25 -7.78 -6.01 -5.30
C LYS A 25 -6.26 -5.85 -5.19
N ILE A 26 -5.56 -5.79 -6.33
CA ILE A 26 -4.11 -5.56 -6.37
C ILE A 26 -3.78 -4.18 -5.80
N ALA A 27 -4.53 -3.14 -6.18
CA ALA A 27 -4.36 -1.79 -5.65
C ALA A 27 -4.52 -1.76 -4.12
N ARG A 28 -5.54 -2.42 -3.58
CA ARG A 28 -5.76 -2.55 -2.12
C ARG A 28 -4.61 -3.29 -1.42
N LEU A 29 -4.13 -4.40 -1.99
CA LEU A 29 -3.01 -5.17 -1.42
C LEU A 29 -1.70 -4.37 -1.43
N ASN A 30 -1.41 -3.69 -2.54
CA ASN A 30 -0.24 -2.83 -2.65
C ASN A 30 -0.31 -1.67 -1.66
N PHE A 31 -1.50 -1.09 -1.47
CA PHE A 31 -1.72 -0.07 -0.46
C PHE A 31 -1.43 -0.58 0.96
N GLN A 32 -1.96 -1.74 1.34
CA GLN A 32 -1.70 -2.35 2.64
C GLN A 32 -0.21 -2.66 2.87
N LYS A 33 0.47 -3.24 1.87
CA LYS A 33 1.93 -3.48 1.93
C LYS A 33 2.72 -2.18 2.07
N GLY A 34 2.33 -1.15 1.34
CA GLY A 34 2.93 0.18 1.42
C GLY A 34 2.82 0.80 2.82
N LEU A 35 1.62 0.75 3.42
CA LEU A 35 1.42 1.24 4.79
C LEU A 35 2.22 0.45 5.82
N HIS A 36 2.31 -0.88 5.68
CA HIS A 36 3.14 -1.69 6.57
C HIS A 36 4.61 -1.27 6.50
N ALA A 37 5.19 -1.19 5.31
CA ALA A 37 6.59 -0.77 5.14
C ALA A 37 6.84 0.65 5.64
N LEU A 38 5.87 1.57 5.44
CA LEU A 38 5.94 2.92 5.97
C LEU A 38 5.90 2.92 7.51
N SER A 39 5.08 2.05 8.11
CA SER A 39 5.00 1.90 9.56
C SER A 39 6.30 1.42 10.19
N GLU A 40 7.01 0.50 9.55
CA GLU A 40 8.31 0.00 10.03
C GLU A 40 9.36 1.11 9.99
N LYS A 41 9.42 1.87 8.89
CA LYS A 41 10.31 3.03 8.76
C LYS A 41 9.99 4.12 9.79
N TYR A 42 8.70 4.40 10.01
CA TYR A 42 8.26 5.38 10.98
C TYR A 42 8.61 4.95 12.41
N ARG A 43 8.40 3.68 12.75
CA ARG A 43 8.80 3.11 14.04
C ARG A 43 10.31 3.18 14.25
N ALA A 44 11.11 2.91 13.22
CA ALA A 44 12.56 3.07 13.28
C ALA A 44 12.95 4.54 13.55
N ARG A 45 12.29 5.50 12.89
CA ARG A 45 12.46 6.93 13.17
C ARG A 45 12.11 7.28 14.64
N LEU A 46 10.98 6.80 15.15
CA LEU A 46 10.59 7.01 16.54
C LEU A 46 11.60 6.41 17.53
N ALA A 47 12.19 5.25 17.20
CA ALA A 47 13.27 4.65 17.97
C ALA A 47 14.48 5.59 18.07
N HIS A 48 14.91 6.17 16.94
CA HIS A 48 15.99 7.16 16.94
C HIS A 48 15.67 8.42 17.76
N GLN A 49 14.39 8.73 17.94
CA GLN A 49 13.90 9.89 18.69
C GLN A 49 13.54 9.57 20.15
N ASN A 50 13.75 8.33 20.63
CA ASN A 50 13.30 7.84 21.93
C ASN A 50 11.77 7.96 22.16
N GLN A 51 10.98 7.85 21.08
CA GLN A 51 9.52 8.00 21.06
C GLN A 51 8.77 6.69 20.76
N LEU A 52 9.40 5.53 20.99
CA LEU A 52 8.78 4.21 20.70
C LEU A 52 7.50 3.91 21.48
N ASN A 53 7.23 4.64 22.56
CA ASN A 53 6.06 4.45 23.41
C ASN A 53 4.78 5.07 22.83
N SER A 54 4.82 5.63 21.61
CA SER A 54 3.61 6.09 20.92
C SER A 54 2.63 4.93 20.70
N PRO A 55 1.34 5.10 21.03
CA PRO A 55 0.31 4.12 20.75
C PRO A 55 0.25 3.74 19.26
N PRO A 56 0.05 2.45 18.91
CA PRO A 56 -0.07 2.01 17.53
C PRO A 56 -1.13 2.77 16.73
N GLN A 57 -2.24 3.16 17.36
CA GLN A 57 -3.32 3.92 16.72
C GLN A 57 -2.85 5.30 16.24
N GLN A 58 -2.02 5.98 17.04
CA GLN A 58 -1.45 7.28 16.66
C GLN A 58 -0.47 7.13 15.49
N VAL A 59 0.34 6.06 15.52
CA VAL A 59 1.20 5.71 14.38
C VAL A 59 0.37 5.51 13.12
N TRP A 60 -0.71 4.72 13.17
CA TRP A 60 -1.58 4.49 12.03
C TRP A 60 -2.21 5.77 11.47
N ILE A 61 -2.71 6.66 12.33
CA ILE A 61 -3.31 7.94 11.91
C ILE A 61 -2.30 8.80 11.14
N GLU A 62 -1.09 8.97 11.67
CA GLU A 62 -0.07 9.80 11.02
C GLU A 62 0.40 9.20 9.70
N LEU A 63 0.49 7.87 9.59
CA LEU A 63 0.86 7.22 8.33
C LEU A 63 -0.19 7.39 7.23
N HIS A 64 -1.47 7.32 7.59
CA HIS A 64 -2.56 7.62 6.67
C HIS A 64 -2.46 9.06 6.14
N ARG A 65 -2.25 10.02 7.05
CA ARG A 65 -2.06 11.43 6.70
C ARG A 65 -0.86 11.63 5.77
N ILE A 66 0.30 11.04 6.07
CA ILE A 66 1.50 11.14 5.23
C ILE A 66 1.21 10.63 3.81
N ARG A 67 0.49 9.52 3.68
CA ARG A 67 0.13 9.00 2.36
C ARG A 67 -0.79 9.96 1.60
N GLU A 68 -1.82 10.50 2.25
CA GLU A 68 -2.75 11.42 1.60
C GLU A 68 -2.01 12.64 1.03
N VAL A 69 -1.09 13.21 1.80
CA VAL A 69 -0.24 14.33 1.35
C VAL A 69 0.63 13.93 0.15
N ILE A 70 1.24 12.74 0.17
CA ILE A 70 2.03 12.25 -0.97
C ILE A 70 1.14 12.05 -2.21
N ALA A 71 -0.06 11.48 -2.03
CA ALA A 71 -0.99 11.26 -3.12
C ALA A 71 -1.45 12.57 -3.77
N GLU A 72 -1.76 13.59 -2.96
CA GLU A 72 -2.11 14.94 -3.44
C GLU A 72 -0.96 15.61 -4.21
N HIS A 73 0.28 15.38 -3.80
CA HIS A 73 1.46 16.01 -4.41
C HIS A 73 1.93 15.31 -5.69
N ASP A 74 1.97 13.97 -5.70
CA ASP A 74 2.58 13.19 -6.79
C ASP A 74 1.56 12.79 -7.86
N TYR A 75 0.27 12.81 -7.54
CA TYR A 75 -0.82 12.50 -8.47
C TYR A 75 -1.90 13.59 -8.40
N PRO A 76 -1.60 14.83 -8.85
CA PRO A 76 -2.62 15.87 -8.95
C PRO A 76 -3.74 15.41 -9.89
N ALA A 77 -4.98 15.65 -9.47
CA ALA A 77 -6.20 15.26 -10.19
C ALA A 77 -6.31 15.88 -11.59
#